data_AF-A0A0F3GR57-F1
#
_entry.id   AF-A0A0F3GR57-F1
#
_cell.length_a   1.000
_cell.length_b   1.000
_cell.length_c   1.000
_cell.angle_alpha   90.00
_cell.angle_beta   90.00
_cell.angle_gamma   90.00
#
_symmetry.space_group_name_H-M   'P 1'
#
loop_
_entity.id
_entity.type
_entity.pdbx_description
1 polymer ?
#
loop_
_entity_poly.entity_id
_entity_poly.type
_entity_poly.pdbx_seq_one_letter_code
_entity_poly.pdbx_strand_id
1 'polypeptide(L)'
;MISILYTRLVYDMDDSTWRSCLNRVSDDIKSTINTYYQWQDRQRALFGKLLLFEGLNRIGYNIFGDVMDNLRYDEFKRPFINQSIDFNISHSGDYIVCAVSIDGRVGIDIERIRHIELEDFRRYLLTTEWGKIMSSP
;
A
#
# COMPACT_ATOMS: atom_id res chain seq x y z
N MET A 1 -9.52 -4.38 -16.14
CA MET A 1 -8.29 -3.59 -16.31
C MET A 1 -7.71 -3.32 -14.93
N ILE A 2 -6.43 -3.66 -14.73
CA ILE A 2 -5.72 -3.44 -13.46
C ILE A 2 -4.63 -2.39 -13.73
N SER A 3 -4.58 -1.34 -12.92
CA SER A 3 -3.50 -0.36 -12.90
C SER A 3 -2.61 -0.58 -11.69
N ILE A 4 -1.30 -0.66 -11.91
CA ILE A 4 -0.32 -0.78 -10.83
C ILE A 4 0.56 0.47 -10.84
N LEU A 5 0.60 1.16 -9.71
CA LEU A 5 1.43 2.34 -9.48
C LEU A 5 2.41 2.05 -8.36
N TYR A 6 3.60 2.63 -8.43
CA TYR A 6 4.58 2.51 -7.36
C TYR A 6 5.35 3.81 -7.17
N THR A 7 5.94 3.95 -5.98
CA THR A 7 6.92 4.98 -5.68
C THR A 7 8.07 4.39 -4.87
N ARG A 8 9.18 5.12 -4.81
CA ARG A 8 10.35 4.79 -4.01
C ARG A 8 10.71 5.94 -3.09
N LEU A 9 10.84 5.66 -1.80
CA LEU A 9 11.19 6.62 -0.75
C LEU A 9 12.52 6.22 -0.12
N VAL A 10 13.58 6.96 -0.44
CA VAL A 10 14.95 6.67 0.04
C VAL A 10 15.38 7.63 1.15
N TYR A 11 14.82 8.83 1.17
CA TYR A 11 15.25 9.92 2.03
C TYR A 11 14.08 10.53 2.78
N ASP A 12 14.40 11.14 3.93
CA ASP A 12 13.40 11.98 4.60
C ASP A 12 13.09 13.19 3.72
N MET A 13 11.81 13.51 3.56
CA MET A 13 11.39 14.65 2.75
C MET A 13 11.67 15.94 3.49
N ASP A 14 12.03 16.98 2.74
CA ASP A 14 12.05 18.32 3.30
C ASP A 14 10.63 18.77 3.70
N ASP A 15 10.56 19.66 4.69
CA ASP A 15 9.31 20.16 5.25
C ASP A 15 8.34 20.73 4.20
N SER A 16 8.86 21.35 3.13
CA SER A 16 8.02 21.99 2.12
C SER A 16 7.32 20.96 1.24
N THR A 17 8.08 19.96 0.78
CA THR A 17 7.55 18.81 0.03
C THR A 17 6.59 18.00 0.89
N TRP A 18 6.97 17.72 2.14
CA TRP A 18 6.11 17.00 3.09
C TRP A 18 4.76 17.69 3.28
N ARG A 19 4.74 19.00 3.58
CA ARG A 19 3.50 19.76 3.77
C ARG A 19 2.65 19.80 2.50
N SER A 20 3.29 19.98 1.33
CA SER A 20 2.60 19.96 0.04
C SER A 20 1.88 18.63 -0.20
N CYS A 21 2.55 17.50 0.04
CA CYS A 21 1.96 16.17 -0.07
C CYS A 21 0.88 15.93 0.97
N LEU A 22 1.12 16.30 2.23
CA LEU A 22 0.19 16.08 3.35
C LEU A 22 -1.11 16.88 3.18
N ASN A 23 -1.07 18.05 2.54
CA ASN A 23 -2.26 18.85 2.25
C ASN A 23 -3.20 18.24 1.20
N ARG A 24 -2.80 17.14 0.55
CA ARG A 24 -3.62 16.41 -0.43
C ARG A 24 -4.51 15.32 0.19
N VAL A 25 -4.41 15.10 1.49
CA VAL A 25 -5.26 14.14 2.24
C VAL A 25 -6.14 14.88 3.25
N SER A 26 -7.20 14.23 3.74
CA SER A 26 -8.10 14.78 4.76
C SER A 26 -7.43 14.84 6.14
N ASP A 27 -7.96 15.68 7.02
CA ASP A 27 -7.38 15.88 8.36
C ASP A 27 -7.41 14.61 9.23
N ASP A 28 -8.36 13.70 9.02
CA ASP A 28 -8.37 12.38 9.69
C ASP A 28 -7.17 11.51 9.26
N ILE A 29 -6.87 11.51 7.96
CA ILE A 29 -5.69 10.82 7.44
C ILE A 29 -4.42 11.51 7.93
N LYS A 30 -4.35 12.84 7.94
CA LYS A 30 -3.20 13.57 8.50
C LYS A 30 -2.96 13.20 9.95
N SER A 31 -4.03 13.18 10.75
CA SER A 31 -3.97 12.83 12.17
C SER A 31 -3.45 11.42 12.37
N THR A 32 -3.94 10.45 11.59
CA THR A 32 -3.44 9.06 11.61
C THR A 32 -1.97 8.99 11.24
N ILE A 33 -1.55 9.63 10.15
CA ILE A 33 -0.16 9.64 9.69
C ILE A 33 0.77 10.24 10.77
N ASN A 34 0.33 11.30 11.46
CA ASN A 34 1.15 11.96 12.48
C ASN A 34 1.34 11.12 13.75
N THR A 35 0.58 10.02 13.94
CA THR A 35 0.76 9.10 15.07
C THR A 35 2.01 8.21 14.94
N TYR A 36 2.48 7.97 13.72
CA TYR A 36 3.69 7.17 13.51
C TYR A 36 4.92 7.89 14.05
N TYR A 37 5.84 7.16 14.68
CA TYR A 37 7.05 7.74 15.25
C TYR A 37 8.14 7.98 14.20
N GLN A 38 8.38 6.99 13.33
CA GLN A 38 9.46 7.04 12.33
C GLN A 38 9.00 7.74 11.05
N TRP A 39 9.87 8.55 10.45
CA TRP A 39 9.55 9.28 9.22
C TRP A 39 9.21 8.32 8.06
N GLN A 40 9.86 7.15 8.00
CA GLN A 40 9.61 6.14 6.98
C GLN A 40 8.17 5.66 7.03
N ASP A 41 7.64 5.42 8.23
CA ASP A 41 6.25 4.97 8.42
C ASP A 41 5.26 6.06 8.02
N ARG A 42 5.54 7.32 8.41
CA ARG A 42 4.73 8.48 8.03
C ARG A 42 4.66 8.64 6.52
N GLN A 43 5.81 8.63 5.84
CA GLN A 43 5.84 8.79 4.40
C GLN A 43 5.26 7.56 3.69
N ARG A 44 5.47 6.34 4.19
CA ARG A 44 4.83 5.13 3.64
C ARG A 44 3.31 5.21 3.70
N ALA A 45 2.76 5.61 4.85
CA ALA A 45 1.33 5.79 5.02
C ALA A 45 0.79 6.87 4.07
N LEU A 46 1.46 8.02 3.96
CA LEU A 46 1.06 9.11 3.06
C LEU A 46 1.07 8.66 1.60
N PHE A 47 2.19 8.11 1.12
CA PHE A 47 2.36 7.75 -0.29
C PHE A 47 1.49 6.55 -0.69
N GLY A 48 1.17 5.64 0.23
CA GLY A 48 0.14 4.63 -0.01
C GLY A 48 -1.21 5.26 -0.38
N LYS A 49 -1.63 6.31 0.35
CA LYS A 49 -2.87 7.04 0.03
C LYS A 49 -2.77 7.85 -1.26
N LEU A 50 -1.64 8.54 -1.49
CA LEU A 50 -1.45 9.31 -2.73
C LEU A 50 -1.44 8.44 -3.98
N LEU A 51 -0.82 7.26 -3.91
CA LEU A 51 -0.84 6.28 -5.02
C LEU A 51 -2.25 5.76 -5.28
N LEU A 52 -3.03 5.49 -4.22
CA LEU A 52 -4.43 5.10 -4.36
C LEU A 52 -5.23 6.19 -5.06
N PHE A 53 -5.11 7.45 -4.63
CA PHE A 53 -5.83 8.56 -5.25
C PHE A 53 -5.47 8.72 -6.71
N GLU A 54 -4.18 8.71 -7.03
CA GLU A 54 -3.71 8.76 -8.42
C GLU A 54 -4.27 7.58 -9.25
N GLY A 55 -4.28 6.37 -8.70
CA GLY A 55 -4.87 5.20 -9.35
C GLY A 55 -6.37 5.33 -9.61
N LEU A 56 -7.13 5.89 -8.65
CA LEU A 56 -8.56 6.18 -8.80
C LEU A 56 -8.82 7.27 -9.85
N ASN A 57 -8.01 8.33 -9.86
CA ASN A 57 -8.13 9.38 -10.87
C ASN A 57 -7.94 8.85 -12.29
N ARG A 58 -6.96 7.95 -12.49
CA ARG A 58 -6.69 7.32 -13.79
C ARG A 58 -7.85 6.49 -14.33
N ILE A 59 -8.70 5.96 -13.45
CA ILE A 59 -9.90 5.21 -13.84
C ILE A 59 -11.17 6.07 -13.85
N GLY A 60 -11.02 7.41 -13.79
CA GLY A 60 -12.13 8.36 -13.89
C GLY A 60 -12.90 8.59 -12.59
N TYR A 61 -12.40 8.10 -11.44
CA TYR A 61 -13.00 8.39 -10.15
C TYR A 61 -12.44 9.71 -9.59
N ASN A 62 -13.32 10.71 -9.48
CA ASN A 62 -12.95 12.00 -8.90
C ASN A 62 -12.72 11.84 -7.39
N ILE A 63 -11.50 12.19 -6.96
CA ILE A 63 -11.04 12.05 -5.58
C ILE A 63 -11.61 13.16 -4.68
N PHE A 64 -11.94 14.32 -5.27
CA PHE A 64 -12.38 15.49 -4.50
C PHE A 64 -13.86 15.35 -4.11
N GLY A 65 -14.10 15.00 -2.84
CA GLY A 65 -15.41 14.93 -2.20
C GLY A 65 -15.80 13.50 -1.78
N ASP A 66 -15.83 12.56 -2.73
CA ASP A 66 -16.51 11.28 -2.48
C ASP A 66 -15.61 10.15 -1.96
N VAL A 67 -14.31 10.13 -2.27
CA VAL A 67 -13.47 8.95 -1.94
C VAL A 67 -13.06 8.92 -0.47
N MET A 68 -12.77 10.08 0.10
CA MET A 68 -12.20 10.20 1.44
C MET A 68 -13.20 9.87 2.53
N ASP A 69 -14.44 10.33 2.36
CA ASP A 69 -15.55 10.06 3.28
C ASP A 69 -16.06 8.62 3.17
N ASN A 70 -15.73 7.93 2.07
CA ASN A 70 -16.19 6.57 1.78
C ASN A 70 -15.12 5.49 1.97
N LEU A 71 -13.90 5.83 2.37
CA LEU A 71 -12.89 4.82 2.71
C LEU A 71 -13.32 4.06 3.97
N ARG A 72 -13.69 2.79 3.81
CA ARG A 72 -14.12 1.89 4.88
C ARG A 72 -13.18 0.70 4.99
N TYR A 73 -13.35 -0.07 6.05
CA TYR A 73 -12.58 -1.29 6.30
C TYR A 73 -13.54 -2.45 6.52
N ASP A 74 -13.24 -3.60 5.92
CA ASP A 74 -13.98 -4.83 6.19
C ASP A 74 -13.58 -5.44 7.55
N GLU A 75 -14.18 -6.59 7.87
CA GLU A 75 -13.91 -7.33 9.11
C GLU A 75 -12.44 -7.78 9.24
N PHE A 76 -11.72 -7.89 8.12
CA PHE A 76 -10.30 -8.25 8.03
C PHE A 76 -9.37 -7.03 7.93
N LYS A 77 -9.90 -5.82 8.17
CA LYS A 77 -9.16 -4.55 8.04
C LYS A 77 -8.64 -4.27 6.63
N ARG A 78 -9.24 -4.87 5.60
CA ARG A 78 -8.96 -4.52 4.22
C ARG A 78 -9.71 -3.24 3.86
N PRO A 79 -9.03 -2.20 3.37
CA PRO A 79 -9.67 -0.96 2.97
C PRO A 79 -10.47 -1.15 1.67
N PHE A 80 -11.65 -0.52 1.58
CA PHE A 80 -12.49 -0.49 0.39
C PHE A 80 -13.25 0.85 0.28
N ILE A 81 -13.73 1.18 -0.93
CA ILE A 81 -14.49 2.42 -1.19
C ILE A 81 -15.94 2.09 -1.58
N ASN A 82 -16.12 1.23 -2.58
CA ASN A 82 -17.42 0.76 -3.04
C ASN A 82 -17.28 -0.66 -3.64
N GLN A 83 -18.37 -1.22 -4.17
CA GLN A 83 -18.36 -2.58 -4.74
C GLN A 83 -17.78 -2.69 -6.16
N SER A 84 -17.60 -1.57 -6.85
CA SER A 84 -17.18 -1.53 -8.27
C SER A 84 -15.68 -1.30 -8.45
N ILE A 85 -14.98 -0.88 -7.40
CA ILE A 85 -13.53 -0.70 -7.42
C ILE A 85 -12.92 -1.56 -6.31
N ASP A 86 -11.86 -2.28 -6.65
CA ASP A 86 -11.02 -2.91 -5.66
C ASP A 86 -9.59 -2.38 -5.75
N PHE A 87 -8.91 -2.34 -4.62
CA PHE A 87 -7.53 -1.92 -4.56
C PHE A 87 -6.78 -2.65 -3.47
N ASN A 88 -5.46 -2.66 -3.60
CA ASN A 88 -4.58 -3.19 -2.58
C ASN A 88 -3.26 -2.41 -2.58
N ILE A 89 -2.69 -2.22 -1.40
CA ILE A 89 -1.44 -1.50 -1.20
C ILE A 89 -0.50 -2.45 -0.46
N SER A 90 0.73 -2.55 -0.92
CA SER A 90 1.82 -3.22 -0.21
C SER A 90 3.06 -2.32 -0.21
N HIS A 91 3.95 -2.55 0.74
CA HIS A 91 5.21 -1.82 0.84
C HIS A 91 6.30 -2.74 1.38
N SER A 92 7.50 -2.66 0.84
CA SER A 92 8.66 -3.34 1.42
C SER A 92 9.96 -2.64 1.03
N GLY A 93 10.86 -2.52 2.02
CA GLY A 93 12.01 -1.63 1.91
C GLY A 93 11.59 -0.19 1.57
N ASP A 94 12.19 0.34 0.51
CA ASP A 94 11.98 1.72 0.04
C ASP A 94 10.74 1.86 -0.86
N TYR A 95 10.07 0.76 -1.20
CA TYR A 95 9.02 0.76 -2.23
C TYR A 95 7.63 0.67 -1.62
N ILE A 96 6.69 1.37 -2.26
CA ILE A 96 5.26 1.28 -2.01
C ILE A 96 4.61 1.04 -3.35
N VAL A 97 3.69 0.09 -3.40
CA VAL A 97 2.92 -0.26 -4.59
C VAL A 97 1.44 -0.19 -4.28
N CYS A 98 0.65 0.28 -5.24
CA CYS A 98 -0.80 0.27 -5.20
C CYS A 98 -1.34 -0.34 -6.49
N ALA A 99 -2.17 -1.37 -6.36
CA ALA A 99 -2.96 -1.91 -7.45
C ALA A 99 -4.40 -1.41 -7.32
N VAL A 100 -4.99 -0.97 -8.44
CA VAL A 100 -6.40 -0.56 -8.54
C VAL A 100 -7.04 -1.32 -9.69
N SER A 101 -8.22 -1.88 -9.46
CA SER A 101 -9.01 -2.63 -10.44
C SER A 101 -10.46 -2.16 -10.46
N ILE A 102 -11.03 -2.08 -11.66
CA ILE A 102 -12.48 -1.95 -11.87
C ILE A 102 -13.13 -3.29 -12.22
N ASP A 103 -12.32 -4.34 -12.43
CA ASP A 103 -12.77 -5.66 -12.84
C ASP A 103 -12.27 -6.70 -11.83
N GLY A 104 -13.13 -7.03 -10.86
CA GLY A 104 -12.86 -8.08 -9.87
C GLY A 104 -11.86 -7.67 -8.79
N ARG A 105 -11.58 -8.62 -7.89
CA ARG A 105 -10.72 -8.40 -6.73
C ARG A 105 -9.23 -8.47 -7.09
N VAL A 106 -8.42 -7.61 -6.46
CA VAL A 106 -6.97 -7.54 -6.63
C VAL A 106 -6.24 -7.67 -5.29
N GLY A 107 -5.10 -8.34 -5.30
CA GLY A 107 -4.12 -8.34 -4.22
C GLY A 107 -2.75 -8.11 -4.81
N ILE A 108 -1.91 -7.33 -4.14
CA ILE A 108 -0.54 -7.08 -4.55
C ILE A 108 0.37 -7.14 -3.33
N ASP A 109 1.49 -7.83 -3.47
CA ASP A 109 2.48 -7.92 -2.41
C ASP A 109 3.88 -7.75 -2.98
N ILE A 110 4.74 -7.07 -2.22
CA ILE A 110 6.15 -6.88 -2.55
C ILE A 110 6.98 -7.17 -1.31
N GLU A 111 8.10 -7.85 -1.50
CA GLU A 111 9.06 -8.08 -0.42
C GLU A 111 10.49 -7.80 -0.84
N ARG A 112 11.25 -7.12 0.03
CA ARG A 112 12.67 -6.87 -0.17
C ARG A 112 13.44 -8.17 0.03
N ILE A 113 14.12 -8.62 -1.00
CA ILE A 113 15.05 -9.75 -0.91
C ILE A 113 16.17 -9.41 0.09
N ARG A 114 16.30 -10.26 1.11
CA ARG A 114 17.32 -10.19 2.16
C ARG A 114 17.57 -11.60 2.70
N HIS A 115 18.67 -11.78 3.40
CA HIS A 115 18.87 -13.01 4.17
C HIS A 115 17.78 -13.14 5.25
N ILE A 116 17.25 -14.35 5.37
CA ILE A 116 16.22 -14.73 6.34
C ILE A 116 16.53 -16.11 6.91
N GLU A 117 16.07 -16.36 8.13
CA GLU A 117 16.06 -17.69 8.74
C GLU A 117 14.88 -18.48 8.16
N LEU A 118 15.14 -19.36 7.18
CA LEU A 118 14.07 -20.09 6.47
C LEU A 118 13.19 -20.90 7.41
N GLU A 119 13.75 -21.44 8.50
CA GLU A 119 13.03 -22.31 9.44
C GLU A 119 11.84 -21.59 10.11
N ASP A 120 11.90 -20.27 10.29
CA ASP A 120 10.80 -19.46 10.81
C ASP A 120 9.52 -19.56 9.95
N PHE A 121 9.69 -19.92 8.66
CA PHE A 121 8.63 -20.01 7.67
C PHE A 121 8.05 -21.42 7.47
N ARG A 122 8.66 -22.46 8.06
CA ARG A 122 8.28 -23.86 7.81
C ARG A 122 6.79 -24.12 8.04
N ARG A 123 6.21 -23.52 9.08
CA ARG A 123 4.80 -23.67 9.49
C ARG A 123 3.80 -22.99 8.57
N TYR A 124 4.23 -22.05 7.74
CA TYR A 124 3.37 -21.29 6.82
C TYR A 124 3.36 -21.86 5.40
N LEU A 125 4.28 -22.79 5.10
CA LEU A 125 4.48 -23.36 3.78
C LEU A 125 3.99 -24.81 3.71
N LEU A 126 3.38 -25.17 2.59
CA LEU A 126 3.09 -26.57 2.29
C LEU A 126 4.40 -27.35 2.20
N THR A 127 4.37 -28.64 2.56
CA THR A 127 5.56 -29.51 2.48
C THR A 127 6.18 -29.53 1.09
N THR A 128 5.36 -29.41 0.04
CA THR A 128 5.81 -29.32 -1.35
C THR A 128 6.50 -28.00 -1.69
N GLU A 129 6.04 -26.87 -1.15
CA GLU A 129 6.67 -25.56 -1.33
C GLU A 129 8.00 -25.49 -0.58
N TRP A 130 8.00 -25.98 0.66
CA TRP A 130 9.21 -26.11 1.48
C TRP A 130 10.29 -26.94 0.77
N GLY A 131 9.92 -28.11 0.24
CA GLY A 131 10.86 -28.95 -0.50
C GLY A 131 11.45 -28.26 -1.73
N LYS A 132 10.67 -27.42 -2.44
CA LYS A 132 11.17 -26.65 -3.60
C LYS A 132 12.14 -25.56 -3.17
N ILE A 133 11.87 -24.87 -2.07
CA ILE A 133 12.76 -23.83 -1.53
C ILE A 133 14.09 -24.44 -1.07
N MET A 134 14.04 -25.54 -0.32
CA MET A 134 15.24 -26.21 0.23
C MET A 134 16.11 -26.90 -0.83
N SER A 135 15.55 -27.19 -2.01
CA SER A 135 16.30 -27.76 -3.15
C SER A 135 16.67 -26.72 -4.21
N SER A 136 16.37 -25.44 -3.95
CA SER A 136 16.76 -24.33 -4.81
C SER A 136 18.27 -24.08 -4.68
N PRO A 137 18.99 -23.84 -5.80
CA PRO A 137 20.44 -23.62 -5.80
C PRO A 137 20.87 -22.31 -5.13
#